data_AF-F0J2Z5-F1
#
_entry.id   AF-F0J2Z5-F1
#
_cell.length_a   1.000
_cell.length_b   1.000
_cell.length_c   1.000
_cell.angle_alpha   90.00
_cell.angle_beta   90.00
_cell.angle_gamma   90.00
#
_symmetry.space_group_name_H-M   'P 1'
#
loop_
_entity.id
_entity.type
_entity.pdbx_description
1 polymer ?
#
loop_
_entity_poly.entity_id
_entity_poly.type
_entity_poly.pdbx_seq_one_letter_code
_entity_poly.pdbx_strand_id
1 'polypeptide(L)'
;MAKLRIGPLPDDRPVKRTITFTAALDALIRDYAAAIAAQDGLSEAPTIEKLVPIIVERFITTDRAFRAPVRRVPAAVPHKPPPNSEPSQSNRERHGDQSTIAGSE
;
A
#
# COMPACT_ATOMS: atom_id res chain seq x y z
N MET A 1 -38.15 20.04 2.04
CA MET A 1 -37.17 19.83 3.13
C MET A 1 -36.30 18.64 2.74
N ALA A 2 -34.98 18.85 2.61
CA ALA A 2 -34.06 17.82 2.12
C ALA A 2 -33.86 16.73 3.18
N LYS A 3 -34.11 15.48 2.81
CA LYS A 3 -33.93 14.30 3.66
C LYS A 3 -32.43 14.01 3.76
N LEU A 4 -31.79 14.50 4.83
CA LEU A 4 -30.41 14.10 5.15
C LEU A 4 -30.39 12.59 5.35
N ARG A 5 -29.70 11.87 4.45
CA ARG A 5 -29.43 10.45 4.60
C ARG A 5 -28.12 10.31 5.36
N ILE A 6 -28.21 10.12 6.68
CA ILE A 6 -27.10 9.65 7.50
C ILE A 6 -26.83 8.20 7.05
N GLY A 7 -25.63 7.94 6.53
CA GLY A 7 -25.19 6.58 6.20
C GLY A 7 -25.12 5.69 7.45
N PRO A 8 -24.93 4.37 7.31
CA PRO A 8 -24.79 3.47 8.45
C PRO A 8 -23.70 3.99 9.40
N LEU A 9 -24.05 4.17 10.67
CA LEU A 9 -23.11 4.62 11.69
C LEU A 9 -22.05 3.53 11.91
N PRO A 10 -20.76 3.87 12.08
CA PRO A 10 -19.76 2.89 12.49
C PRO A 10 -20.22 2.18 13.77
N ASP A 11 -20.05 0.85 13.78
CA ASP A 11 -20.37 0.02 14.93
C ASP A 11 -19.32 0.23 16.03
N ASP A 12 -19.53 1.27 16.83
CA ASP A 12 -18.65 1.66 17.94
C ASP A 12 -19.01 0.94 19.25
N ARG A 13 -19.52 -0.30 19.15
CA ARG A 13 -19.89 -1.07 20.33
C ARG A 13 -18.62 -1.45 21.12
N PRO A 14 -18.51 -1.07 22.40
CA PRO A 14 -17.36 -1.44 23.22
C PRO A 14 -17.33 -2.96 23.42
N VAL A 15 -16.21 -3.59 23.05
CA VAL A 15 -16.00 -5.03 23.22
C VAL A 15 -15.05 -5.27 24.38
N LYS A 16 -15.52 -5.95 25.43
CA LYS A 16 -14.68 -6.36 26.56
C LYS A 16 -13.93 -7.65 26.21
N ARG A 17 -12.63 -7.68 26.50
CA ARG A 17 -11.75 -8.84 26.37
C ARG A 17 -10.95 -9.02 27.66
N THR A 18 -10.77 -10.27 28.08
CA THR A 18 -9.89 -10.62 29.21
C THR A 18 -8.56 -11.09 28.66
N ILE A 19 -7.45 -10.48 29.09
CA ILE A 19 -6.09 -10.77 28.63
C ILE A 19 -5.21 -10.95 29.87
N THR A 20 -4.25 -11.86 29.80
CA THR A 20 -3.28 -12.09 30.88
C THR A 20 -1.94 -11.48 30.51
N PHE A 21 -1.33 -10.75 31.45
CA PHE A 21 0.02 -10.20 31.32
C PHE A 21 0.99 -10.98 32.20
N THR A 22 2.27 -10.96 31.83
CA THR A 22 3.33 -11.38 32.75
C THR A 22 3.50 -10.32 33.83
N ALA A 23 3.98 -10.71 35.02
CA ALA A 23 4.24 -9.76 36.10
C ALA A 23 5.22 -8.64 35.68
N ALA A 24 6.24 -8.99 34.88
CA ALA A 24 7.20 -8.03 34.35
C ALA A 24 6.53 -7.00 33.43
N LEU A 25 5.60 -7.43 32.58
CA LEU A 25 4.89 -6.52 31.69
C LEU A 25 3.89 -5.63 32.45
N ASP A 26 3.20 -6.16 33.47
CA ASP A 26 2.31 -5.37 34.33
C ASP A 26 3.07 -4.22 35.03
N ALA A 27 4.24 -4.52 35.62
CA ALA A 27 5.09 -3.52 36.24
C ALA A 27 5.56 -2.45 35.24
N LEU A 28 6.03 -2.87 34.06
CA LEU A 28 6.44 -1.94 33.01
C LEU A 28 5.31 -1.01 32.55
N ILE A 29 4.08 -1.52 32.44
CA ILE A 29 2.92 -0.69 32.06
C ILE A 29 2.59 0.31 33.18
N ARG A 30 2.70 -0.06 34.46
CA ARG A 30 2.49 0.85 35.58
C ARG A 30 3.53 1.98 35.61
N ASP A 31 4.79 1.64 35.40
CA ASP A 31 5.87 2.64 35.32
C ASP A 31 5.65 3.59 34.14
N TYR A 32 5.23 3.05 32.98
CA TYR A 32 4.87 3.84 31.81
C TYR A 32 3.69 4.77 32.07
N ALA A 33 2.64 4.29 32.77
CA ALA A 33 1.50 5.09 33.15
C ALA A 33 1.89 6.26 34.09
N ALA A 34 2.76 6.00 35.06
CA ALA A 34 3.28 7.02 35.96
C ALA A 34 4.10 8.08 35.21
N ALA A 35 4.92 7.67 34.23
CA ALA A 35 5.67 8.58 33.39
C ALA A 35 4.75 9.49 32.56
N ILE A 36 3.67 8.96 31.98
CA ILE A 36 2.65 9.75 31.26
C ILE A 36 2.03 10.78 32.21
N ALA A 37 1.62 10.36 33.41
CA ALA A 37 0.98 11.26 34.37
C ALA A 37 1.90 12.42 34.76
N ALA A 38 3.18 12.14 35.00
CA ALA A 38 4.17 13.15 35.30
C ALA A 38 4.41 14.11 34.13
N GLN A 39 4.42 13.61 32.89
CA GLN A 39 4.62 14.43 31.68
C GLN A 39 3.44 15.35 31.38
N ASP A 40 2.22 14.82 31.51
CA ASP A 40 0.99 15.55 31.16
C ASP A 40 0.39 16.33 32.36
N GLY A 41 1.05 16.29 33.52
CA GLY A 41 0.59 16.96 34.74
C GLY A 41 -0.71 16.40 35.30
N LEU A 42 -0.97 15.11 35.07
CA LEU A 42 -2.17 14.44 35.57
C LEU A 42 -2.05 14.19 37.07
N SER A 43 -3.15 14.42 37.79
CA SER A 43 -3.20 14.15 39.24
C SER A 43 -3.07 12.66 39.58
N GLU A 44 -3.36 11.77 38.63
CA GLU A 44 -3.29 10.32 38.80
C GLU A 44 -2.85 9.66 37.49
N ALA A 45 -2.12 8.55 37.61
CA ALA A 45 -1.76 7.73 36.47
C ALA A 45 -2.96 6.99 35.88
N PRO A 46 -3.05 6.88 34.54
CA PRO A 46 -4.12 6.12 33.91
C PRO A 46 -4.06 4.65 34.31
N THR A 47 -5.21 4.04 34.54
CA THR A 47 -5.28 2.60 34.84
C THR A 47 -4.89 1.77 33.62
N ILE A 48 -4.41 0.55 33.85
CA ILE A 48 -3.95 -0.37 32.80
C ILE A 48 -5.06 -0.64 31.78
N GLU A 49 -6.31 -0.80 32.23
CA GLU A 49 -7.47 -1.08 31.38
C GLU A 49 -7.83 0.08 30.45
N LYS A 50 -7.49 1.32 30.82
CA LYS A 50 -7.69 2.50 29.98
C LYS A 50 -6.50 2.73 29.05
N LEU A 51 -5.29 2.46 29.55
CA LEU A 51 -4.05 2.76 28.84
C LEU A 51 -3.77 1.73 27.74
N VAL A 52 -3.93 0.44 28.02
CA VAL A 52 -3.58 -0.64 27.09
C VAL A 52 -4.34 -0.54 25.75
N PRO A 53 -5.67 -0.35 25.72
CA PRO A 53 -6.39 -0.22 24.44
C PRO A 53 -5.85 0.91 23.56
N ILE A 54 -5.52 2.07 24.16
CA ILE A 54 -4.99 3.24 23.44
C ILE A 54 -3.60 2.95 22.87
N ILE A 55 -2.72 2.32 23.66
CA ILE A 55 -1.39 1.91 23.18
C ILE A 55 -1.52 0.96 21.99
N VAL A 56 -2.38 -0.06 22.11
CA VAL A 56 -2.57 -1.08 21.07
C VAL A 56 -3.17 -0.49 19.80
N GLU A 57 -4.20 0.35 19.92
CA GLU A 57 -4.82 1.03 18.78
C GLU A 57 -3.80 1.91 18.03
N ARG A 58 -3.01 2.70 18.77
CA ARG A 58 -1.97 3.55 18.17
C ARG A 58 -0.91 2.70 17.49
N PHE A 59 -0.47 1.62 18.13
CA PHE A 59 0.51 0.70 17.56
C PHE A 59 0.01 0.11 16.23
N ILE A 60 -1.19 -0.48 16.23
CA ILE A 60 -1.77 -1.10 15.02
C ILE A 60 -2.00 -0.06 13.90
N THR A 61 -2.51 1.13 14.24
CA THR A 61 -2.82 2.18 13.25
C THR A 61 -1.56 2.75 12.56
N THR A 62 -0.44 2.73 13.28
CA THR A 62 0.86 3.22 12.78
C THR A 62 1.72 2.14 12.16
N ASP A 63 1.32 0.87 12.27
CA ASP A 63 2.07 -0.25 11.73
C ASP A 63 2.12 -0.22 10.19
N ARG A 64 3.36 -0.11 9.67
CA ARG A 64 3.61 0.02 8.24
C ARG A 64 3.35 -1.27 7.46
N ALA A 65 3.48 -2.44 8.10
CA ALA A 65 3.21 -3.71 7.46
C ALA A 65 1.71 -3.87 7.18
N PHE A 66 0.85 -3.34 8.06
CA PHE A 66 -0.60 -3.29 7.84
C PHE A 66 -1.06 -2.13 6.95
N ARG A 67 -0.30 -1.04 6.89
CA ARG A 67 -0.60 0.11 6.01
C ARG A 67 -0.39 -0.15 4.52
N ALA A 68 -0.06 -1.38 4.11
CA ALA A 68 0.19 -1.85 2.74
C ALA A 68 0.40 -0.70 1.74
N PRO A 69 1.62 -0.43 1.24
CA PRO A 69 1.77 0.60 0.22
C PRO A 69 0.78 0.25 -0.88
N VAL A 70 -0.19 1.16 -1.10
CA VAL A 70 -0.93 1.18 -2.36
C VAL A 70 0.18 1.37 -3.37
N ARG A 71 0.71 0.25 -3.87
CA ARG A 71 1.42 0.20 -5.12
C ARG A 71 0.33 0.66 -6.07
N ARG A 72 0.28 1.98 -6.30
CA ARG A 72 -0.31 2.54 -7.49
C ARG A 72 0.37 1.71 -8.57
N VAL A 73 -0.38 0.76 -9.12
CA VAL A 73 -0.01 0.17 -10.40
C VAL A 73 0.31 1.40 -11.25
N PRO A 74 1.56 1.59 -11.71
CA PRO A 74 1.83 2.69 -12.61
C PRO A 74 0.80 2.54 -13.73
N ALA A 75 -0.06 3.54 -13.87
CA ALA A 75 -1.03 3.59 -14.95
C ALA A 75 -0.27 3.21 -16.21
N ALA A 76 -0.80 2.20 -16.91
CA ALA A 76 -0.19 1.63 -18.09
C ALA A 76 0.49 2.73 -18.92
N VAL A 77 1.78 2.53 -19.19
CA VAL A 77 2.58 3.40 -20.04
C VAL A 77 1.79 3.60 -21.35
N PRO A 78 1.52 4.84 -21.79
CA PRO A 78 0.87 5.03 -23.08
C PRO A 78 1.84 4.52 -24.16
N HIS A 79 1.47 3.45 -24.85
CA HIS A 79 2.19 2.97 -26.02
C HIS A 79 2.20 4.08 -27.08
N LYS A 80 3.33 4.79 -27.20
CA LYS A 80 3.68 5.53 -28.41
C LYS A 80 4.28 4.51 -29.39
N PRO A 81 3.81 4.41 -30.65
CA PRO A 81 4.40 3.49 -31.62
C PRO A 81 5.84 3.95 -31.93
N PRO A 82 6.79 3.02 -32.18
CA PRO A 82 8.17 3.39 -32.46
C PRO A 82 8.29 4.11 -33.83
N PRO A 83 8.96 5.27 -33.92
CA PRO A 83 9.30 5.89 -35.18
C PRO A 83 10.69 5.38 -35.63
N ASN A 84 10.70 4.42 -36.56
CA ASN A 84 11.67 4.24 -37.65
C ASN A 84 11.66 2.77 -38.09
N SER A 85 11.01 2.50 -39.21
CA SER A 85 11.43 1.41 -40.10
C SER A 85 12.08 2.07 -41.29
N GLU A 86 13.35 2.46 -41.16
CA GLU A 86 14.14 2.85 -42.33
C GLU A 86 14.60 1.59 -43.10
N PRO A 87 14.61 1.65 -44.44
CA PRO A 87 14.71 0.49 -45.30
C PRO A 87 16.15 -0.02 -45.41
N SER A 88 16.32 -1.32 -45.23
CA SER A 88 17.58 -2.02 -45.51
C SER A 88 17.93 -1.94 -46.99
N GLN A 89 18.80 -0.99 -47.37
CA GLN A 89 19.58 -1.06 -48.61
C GLN A 89 21.01 -1.50 -48.28
N SER A 90 21.38 -2.70 -48.71
CA SER A 90 22.77 -3.12 -48.93
C SER A 90 22.70 -4.48 -49.64
N ASN A 91 22.74 -4.56 -50.97
CA ASN A 91 23.92 -4.49 -51.84
C ASN A 91 23.95 -5.87 -52.54
N ARG A 92 23.39 -5.97 -53.75
CA ARG A 92 24.12 -5.91 -55.02
C ARG A 92 25.23 -6.96 -55.08
N GLU A 93 25.02 -7.95 -55.94
CA GLU A 93 26.01 -8.56 -56.84
C GLU A 93 25.36 -9.80 -57.47
N ARG A 94 25.59 -10.20 -58.71
CA ARG A 94 26.02 -9.56 -59.96
C ARG A 94 25.92 -10.71 -60.98
N HIS A 95 25.44 -10.41 -62.18
CA HIS A 95 25.79 -11.05 -63.45
C HIS A 95 25.42 -12.52 -63.71
N GLY A 96 25.05 -12.79 -64.97
CA GLY A 96 24.74 -14.11 -65.51
C GLY A 96 23.45 -14.03 -66.32
N ASP A 97 23.42 -13.25 -67.40
CA ASP A 97 23.81 -13.71 -68.73
C ASP A 97 22.70 -14.54 -69.42
N GLN A 98 22.09 -13.87 -70.40
CA GLN A 98 21.63 -14.37 -71.70
C GLN A 98 20.35 -15.22 -71.91
N SER A 99 19.67 -14.77 -72.99
CA SER A 99 18.85 -15.49 -73.98
C SER A 99 17.41 -15.86 -73.56
N THR A 100 16.38 -15.21 -74.13
CA THR A 100 15.79 -15.47 -75.47
C THR A 100 15.52 -16.96 -75.62
N ILE A 101 14.27 -17.45 -75.66
CA ILE A 101 13.36 -17.61 -76.84
C ILE A 101 11.93 -17.77 -76.26
N ALA A 102 10.90 -16.95 -76.51
CA ALA A 102 10.10 -16.70 -77.73
C ALA A 102 9.35 -17.92 -78.30
N GLY A 103 8.01 -17.88 -78.20
CA GLY A 103 7.02 -18.57 -79.05
C GLY A 103 6.85 -20.07 -78.82
N SER A 104 5.78 -20.74 -79.25
CA SER A 104 4.46 -20.43 -79.82
C SER A 104 3.80 -21.81 -80.03
N GLU A 105 2.47 -21.82 -80.05
CA GLU A 105 1.57 -22.90 -80.53
C GLU A 105 1.37 -24.16 -79.68
#